data_AF-A0A9W9DER3-F1
#
_entry.id   AF-A0A9W9DER3-F1
#
_cell.length_a   1.000
_cell.length_b   1.000
_cell.length_c   1.000
_cell.angle_alpha   90.00
_cell.angle_beta   90.00
_cell.angle_gamma   90.00
#
_symmetry.space_group_name_H-M   'P 1'
#
loop_
_entity.id
_entity.type
_entity.pdbx_description
1 polymer ?
#
loop_
_entity_poly.entity_id
_entity_poly.type
_entity_poly.pdbx_seq_one_letter_code
_entity_poly.pdbx_strand_id
1 'polypeptide(L)'
;MPSQPQLPRQLVREILTKPWMEGFKSSVFDANGHRLRCCIVDKKNPMNADWFIESHHGGLFSLLDTKKTGLTSATSARYTDYTVLHEAIDTTDPLLAAEIIRLGALVDKINGRGQTPLLHALERLGDIDALYEQSRKSSSLMARLMRFDHWRARLKFIAILLIDQHADVNATVQWGGRTVTPLFFAAGIARDFDLVAILLAHEYWNDKEHWLQPSQTSTLPLTISQTDPRIQAACDEDKNVDPAFAWAYSQLKFLPMPDARTRDKKSGVSRAKKWNSAVDRYIASSSDLRPRLDIECAAKIGHSLGPRHKVCEAPGCGKVEGKDLKEVLACSGCKMTYYCGWKCQKTSWEEHRKICKTPEQQEVPLPSQRAIEAFVLTRGFFMFEERLGIKDEEELWEKLSKMGLCKNI
;
A
#
# COMPACT_ATOMS: atom_id res chain seq x y z
N MET A 1 -22.15 -14.53 11.09
CA MET A 1 -21.05 -14.84 10.14
C MET A 1 -20.00 -13.77 10.32
N PRO A 2 -18.75 -14.10 10.66
CA PRO A 2 -17.67 -13.10 10.68
C PRO A 2 -17.57 -12.45 9.30
N SER A 3 -17.53 -11.11 9.23
CA SER A 3 -17.44 -10.43 7.94
C SER A 3 -16.10 -10.69 7.27
N GLN A 4 -16.04 -10.71 5.94
CA GLN A 4 -14.77 -10.83 5.23
C GLN A 4 -13.89 -9.58 5.44
N PRO A 5 -12.55 -9.70 5.40
CA PRO A 5 -11.65 -8.54 5.46
C PRO A 5 -12.01 -7.51 4.39
N GLN A 6 -11.78 -6.23 4.67
CA GLN A 6 -11.98 -5.12 3.73
C GLN A 6 -10.86 -5.01 2.69
N LEU A 7 -9.87 -5.91 2.74
CA LEU A 7 -8.78 -6.01 1.77
C LEU A 7 -9.24 -6.58 0.41
N PRO A 8 -8.61 -6.18 -0.71
CA PRO A 8 -8.84 -6.81 -2.00
C PRO A 8 -8.59 -8.32 -1.93
N ARG A 9 -9.54 -9.14 -2.41
CA ARG A 9 -9.42 -10.60 -2.32
C ARG A 9 -8.23 -11.17 -3.07
N GLN A 10 -7.84 -10.53 -4.17
CA GLN A 10 -6.65 -10.92 -4.91
C GLN A 10 -5.42 -10.76 -4.03
N LEU A 11 -5.24 -9.59 -3.40
CA LEU A 11 -4.16 -9.34 -2.44
C LEU A 11 -4.18 -10.35 -1.28
N VAL A 12 -5.36 -10.61 -0.71
CA VAL A 12 -5.52 -11.60 0.37
C VAL A 12 -5.09 -13.00 -0.09
N ARG A 13 -5.51 -13.44 -1.28
CA ARG A 13 -5.11 -14.74 -1.84
C ARG A 13 -3.61 -14.79 -2.11
N GLU A 14 -3.06 -13.76 -2.75
CA GLU A 14 -1.63 -13.67 -3.07
C GLU A 14 -0.77 -13.76 -1.82
N ILE A 15 -1.13 -13.03 -0.75
CA ILE A 15 -0.43 -13.10 0.53
C ILE A 15 -0.58 -14.49 1.15
N LEU A 16 -1.81 -15.03 1.23
CA LEU A 16 -2.05 -16.37 1.82
C LEU A 16 -1.36 -17.51 1.08
N THR A 17 -1.06 -17.36 -0.22
CA THR A 17 -0.31 -18.35 -1.00
C THR A 17 1.20 -18.34 -0.76
N LYS A 18 1.72 -17.35 -0.02
CA LYS A 18 3.16 -17.27 0.26
C LYS A 18 3.56 -18.36 1.26
N PRO A 19 4.74 -19.01 1.09
CA PRO A 19 5.22 -20.04 2.02
C PRO A 19 5.25 -19.56 3.49
N TRP A 20 5.62 -18.30 3.72
CA TRP A 20 5.69 -17.71 5.06
C TRP A 20 4.32 -17.43 5.72
N MET A 21 3.20 -17.64 4.99
CA MET A 21 1.84 -17.64 5.56
C MET A 21 1.35 -19.05 5.91
N GLU A 22 2.10 -20.11 5.61
CA GLU A 22 1.67 -21.48 5.86
C GLU A 22 1.37 -21.71 7.36
N GLY A 23 0.17 -22.22 7.63
CA GLY A 23 -0.30 -22.48 9.00
C GLY A 23 -0.63 -21.24 9.84
N PHE A 24 -0.38 -20.03 9.34
CA PHE A 24 -0.70 -18.79 10.04
C PHE A 24 -2.17 -18.40 9.85
N LYS A 25 -2.85 -18.05 10.95
CA LYS A 25 -4.24 -17.59 10.95
C LYS A 25 -4.28 -16.12 11.32
N SER A 26 -4.52 -15.28 10.31
CA SER A 26 -4.63 -13.84 10.52
C SER A 26 -5.91 -13.46 11.27
N SER A 27 -5.79 -12.46 12.15
CA SER A 27 -6.91 -11.95 12.96
C SER A 27 -7.99 -11.29 12.13
N VAL A 28 -7.71 -10.87 10.89
CA VAL A 28 -8.71 -10.30 9.98
C VAL A 28 -9.89 -11.26 9.70
N PHE A 29 -9.66 -12.58 9.85
CA PHE A 29 -10.66 -13.63 9.63
C PHE A 29 -11.40 -14.06 10.90
N ASP A 30 -10.93 -13.65 12.08
CA ASP A 30 -11.50 -14.09 13.35
C ASP A 30 -12.60 -13.13 13.87
N ALA A 31 -13.25 -13.52 14.97
CA ALA A 31 -14.31 -12.72 15.58
C ALA A 31 -13.78 -11.40 16.18
N ASN A 32 -12.52 -11.34 16.61
CA ASN A 32 -11.89 -10.13 17.14
C ASN A 32 -11.63 -9.12 16.02
N GLY A 33 -11.06 -9.54 14.89
CA GLY A 33 -10.87 -8.67 13.73
C GLY A 33 -12.20 -8.18 13.14
N HIS A 34 -13.25 -9.00 13.16
CA HIS A 34 -14.60 -8.53 12.82
C HIS A 34 -15.10 -7.43 13.78
N ARG A 35 -15.00 -7.66 15.10
CA ARG A 35 -15.41 -6.68 16.12
C ARG A 35 -14.65 -5.37 15.98
N LEU A 36 -13.33 -5.45 15.83
CA LEU A 36 -12.45 -4.30 15.67
C LEU A 36 -12.87 -3.43 14.48
N ARG A 37 -13.16 -4.05 13.33
CA ARG A 37 -13.64 -3.33 12.15
C ARG A 37 -14.98 -2.66 12.36
N CYS A 38 -15.92 -3.36 12.99
CA CYS A 38 -17.21 -2.78 13.33
C CYS A 38 -17.04 -1.56 14.25
N CYS A 39 -16.12 -1.62 15.22
CA CYS A 39 -15.81 -0.48 16.08
C CYS A 39 -15.21 0.70 15.32
N ILE A 40 -14.23 0.47 14.44
CA ILE A 40 -13.56 1.54 13.67
C ILE A 40 -14.50 2.21 12.66
N VAL A 41 -15.42 1.45 12.06
CA VAL A 41 -16.32 1.95 11.01
C VAL A 41 -17.60 2.58 11.58
N ASP A 42 -17.98 2.25 12.82
CA ASP A 42 -19.17 2.82 13.46
C ASP A 42 -18.93 4.28 13.88
N LYS A 43 -19.63 5.20 13.20
CA LYS A 43 -19.57 6.65 13.47
C LYS A 43 -20.03 7.05 14.88
N LYS A 44 -20.74 6.17 15.59
CA LYS A 44 -21.17 6.39 16.98
C LYS A 44 -20.10 5.97 17.98
N ASN A 45 -19.10 5.22 17.54
CA ASN A 45 -18.00 4.76 18.36
C ASN A 45 -16.83 5.77 18.26
N PRO A 46 -16.29 6.27 19.38
CA PRO A 46 -15.10 7.13 19.35
C PRO A 46 -13.81 6.38 18.97
N MET A 47 -13.85 5.04 18.90
CA MET A 47 -12.71 4.23 18.44
C MET A 47 -12.39 4.48 16.97
N ASN A 48 -11.14 4.80 16.68
CA ASN A 48 -10.59 4.88 15.32
C ASN A 48 -9.47 3.84 15.14
N ALA A 49 -8.85 3.81 13.95
CA ALA A 49 -7.79 2.85 13.65
C ALA A 49 -6.51 3.05 14.48
N ASP A 50 -6.37 4.21 15.14
CA ASP A 50 -5.25 4.57 16.03
C ASP A 50 -5.57 4.36 17.51
N TRP A 51 -6.72 3.73 17.82
CA TRP A 51 -7.13 3.48 19.19
C TRP A 51 -6.08 2.65 19.95
N PHE A 52 -5.78 3.07 21.18
CA PHE A 52 -4.82 2.39 22.04
C PHE A 52 -5.42 1.13 22.67
N ILE A 53 -4.70 0.01 22.57
CA ILE A 53 -5.14 -1.26 23.13
C ILE A 53 -4.77 -1.29 24.62
N GLU A 54 -5.78 -1.23 25.50
CA GLU A 54 -5.60 -1.21 26.96
C GLU A 54 -5.13 -2.55 27.55
N SER A 55 -5.04 -3.63 26.75
CA SER A 55 -4.71 -4.98 27.23
C SER A 55 -4.09 -5.85 26.14
N HIS A 56 -2.80 -6.14 26.22
CA HIS A 56 -2.16 -7.14 25.36
C HIS A 56 -2.72 -8.54 25.67
N HIS A 57 -3.31 -9.18 24.66
CA HIS A 57 -3.64 -10.60 24.69
C HIS A 57 -2.72 -11.37 23.73
N GLY A 58 -1.64 -11.95 24.26
CA GLY A 58 -1.12 -13.21 23.72
C GLY A 58 -0.41 -13.20 22.36
N GLY A 59 0.32 -12.15 22.00
CA GLY A 59 1.20 -12.12 20.80
C GLY A 59 2.50 -12.94 20.94
N LEU A 60 3.38 -12.90 19.93
CA LEU A 60 4.67 -13.62 19.90
C LEU A 60 5.51 -13.42 21.18
N PHE A 61 5.40 -12.25 21.80
CA PHE A 61 6.12 -11.89 23.02
C PHE A 61 5.46 -12.36 24.33
N SER A 62 4.18 -12.76 24.32
CA SER A 62 3.58 -13.53 25.43
C SER A 62 4.17 -14.94 25.53
N LEU A 63 4.69 -15.50 24.43
CA LEU A 63 5.45 -16.75 24.41
C LEU A 63 6.92 -16.56 24.88
N LEU A 64 7.43 -15.33 24.82
CA LEU A 64 8.74 -14.94 25.34
C LEU A 64 8.67 -14.59 26.84
N ASP A 65 7.52 -14.09 27.30
CA ASP A 65 7.23 -13.85 28.71
C ASP A 65 6.51 -15.04 29.34
N THR A 66 7.25 -16.06 29.77
CA THR A 66 6.89 -16.88 30.94
C THR A 66 8.02 -17.86 31.30
N LYS A 67 8.86 -17.47 32.26
CA LYS A 67 9.52 -18.34 33.27
C LYS A 67 10.36 -19.56 32.82
N LYS A 68 10.49 -19.89 31.52
CA LYS A 68 11.19 -21.10 31.01
C LYS A 68 12.49 -20.84 30.25
N THR A 69 12.73 -19.62 29.76
CA THR A 69 13.92 -19.30 28.94
C THR A 69 15.07 -18.68 29.75
N GLY A 70 14.88 -18.37 31.03
CA GLY A 70 15.93 -17.81 31.90
C GLY A 70 16.43 -16.41 31.52
N LEU A 71 15.93 -15.81 30.44
CA LEU A 71 16.20 -14.42 30.07
C LEU A 71 15.31 -13.50 30.93
N THR A 72 15.76 -13.18 32.13
CA THR A 72 15.17 -12.08 32.90
C THR A 72 15.64 -10.74 32.30
N SER A 73 14.81 -10.11 31.49
CA SER A 73 14.84 -8.65 31.37
C SER A 73 13.57 -8.11 32.03
N ALA A 74 13.76 -7.28 33.05
CA ALA A 74 12.76 -6.74 33.95
C ALA A 74 11.84 -5.72 33.25
N THR A 75 11.06 -6.13 32.25
CA THR A 75 10.12 -5.25 31.55
C THR A 75 8.72 -5.87 31.42
N SER A 76 8.18 -6.38 32.54
CA SER A 76 6.71 -6.52 32.69
C SER A 76 6.05 -5.16 32.96
N ALA A 77 6.48 -4.11 32.26
CA ALA A 77 5.77 -2.84 32.26
C ALA A 77 4.57 -3.04 31.33
N ARG A 78 3.37 -3.02 31.91
CA ARG A 78 2.12 -2.95 31.17
C ARG A 78 2.18 -1.72 30.28
N TYR A 79 2.49 -1.90 29.00
CA TYR A 79 2.54 -0.79 28.07
C TYR A 79 1.13 -0.47 27.60
N THR A 80 0.61 0.68 28.03
CA THR A 80 -0.79 1.08 27.84
C THR A 80 -1.07 1.83 26.53
N ASP A 81 -0.06 2.02 25.67
CA ASP A 81 -0.18 2.93 24.51
C ASP A 81 0.31 2.27 23.20
N TYR A 82 -0.24 1.10 22.86
CA TYR A 82 -0.03 0.44 21.55
C TYR A 82 -1.20 0.71 20.62
N THR A 83 -0.93 1.16 19.40
CA THR A 83 -1.96 1.16 18.35
C THR A 83 -2.17 -0.24 17.81
N VAL A 84 -3.29 -0.48 17.14
CA VAL A 84 -3.56 -1.74 16.45
C VAL A 84 -2.45 -2.09 15.44
N LEU A 85 -1.84 -1.08 14.81
CA LEU A 85 -0.75 -1.30 13.87
C LEU A 85 0.51 -1.85 14.55
N HIS A 86 0.78 -1.48 15.80
CA HIS A 86 1.85 -2.09 16.59
C HIS A 86 1.51 -3.53 17.00
N GLU A 87 0.26 -3.81 17.36
CA GLU A 87 -0.17 -5.18 17.66
C GLU A 87 -0.06 -6.10 16.43
N ALA A 88 -0.34 -5.58 15.23
CA ALA A 88 -0.12 -6.32 13.98
C ALA A 88 1.36 -6.70 13.77
N ILE A 89 2.29 -5.86 14.23
CA ILE A 89 3.72 -6.13 14.21
C ILE A 89 4.06 -7.22 15.25
N ASP A 90 3.61 -7.09 16.50
CA ASP A 90 3.87 -8.08 17.56
C ASP A 90 3.28 -9.46 17.27
N THR A 91 2.18 -9.52 16.54
CA THR A 91 1.55 -10.77 16.08
C THR A 91 2.12 -11.27 14.76
N THR A 92 2.99 -10.49 14.09
CA THR A 92 3.53 -10.76 12.75
C THR A 92 2.41 -11.01 11.74
N ASP A 93 1.34 -10.21 11.76
CA ASP A 93 0.14 -10.35 10.94
C ASP A 93 0.09 -9.31 9.79
N PRO A 94 0.52 -9.70 8.57
CA PRO A 94 0.59 -8.77 7.44
C PRO A 94 -0.77 -8.31 6.93
N LEU A 95 -1.79 -9.18 7.05
CA LEU A 95 -3.13 -8.86 6.60
C LEU A 95 -3.81 -7.91 7.58
N LEU A 96 -3.58 -8.06 8.89
CA LEU A 96 -4.06 -7.09 9.88
C LEU A 96 -3.41 -5.73 9.66
N ALA A 97 -2.08 -5.68 9.45
CA ALA A 97 -1.38 -4.43 9.16
C ALA A 97 -1.95 -3.72 7.92
N ALA A 98 -2.10 -4.44 6.81
CA ALA A 98 -2.68 -3.89 5.58
C ALA A 98 -4.12 -3.40 5.76
N GLU A 99 -4.94 -4.14 6.53
CA GLU A 99 -6.34 -3.78 6.75
C GLU A 99 -6.46 -2.51 7.60
N ILE A 100 -5.63 -2.37 8.63
CA ILE A 100 -5.66 -1.22 9.54
C ILE A 100 -5.16 0.05 8.87
N ILE A 101 -4.10 -0.04 8.05
CA ILE A 101 -3.67 1.05 7.16
C ILE A 101 -4.82 1.47 6.23
N ARG A 102 -5.48 0.49 5.60
CA ARG A 102 -6.63 0.75 4.71
C ARG A 102 -7.80 1.42 5.43
N LEU A 103 -8.01 1.12 6.71
CA LEU A 103 -9.03 1.74 7.56
C LEU A 103 -8.63 3.12 8.08
N GLY A 104 -7.44 3.61 7.72
CA GLY A 104 -6.99 4.98 7.97
C GLY A 104 -6.10 5.14 9.19
N ALA A 105 -5.40 4.09 9.62
CA ALA A 105 -4.38 4.23 10.65
C ALA A 105 -3.26 5.17 10.20
N LEU A 106 -2.76 5.96 11.14
CA LEU A 106 -1.62 6.83 10.97
C LEU A 106 -0.34 5.99 11.00
N VAL A 107 0.33 5.92 9.84
CA VAL A 107 1.55 5.10 9.62
C VAL A 107 2.72 5.48 10.53
N ASP A 108 2.77 6.73 11.02
CA ASP A 108 3.82 7.25 11.89
C ASP A 108 3.35 7.51 13.34
N LYS A 109 2.18 6.99 13.73
CA LYS A 109 1.67 7.18 15.09
C LYS A 109 2.61 6.51 16.09
N ILE A 110 3.16 7.27 17.02
CA ILE A 110 4.08 6.73 18.01
C ILE A 110 3.37 5.92 19.11
N ASN A 111 4.00 4.84 19.56
CA ASN A 111 3.61 4.10 20.76
C ASN A 111 4.13 4.78 22.05
N GLY A 112 3.81 4.20 23.22
CA GLY A 112 4.31 4.67 24.52
C GLY A 112 5.83 4.64 24.71
N ARG A 113 6.58 4.00 23.80
CA ARG A 113 8.06 4.04 23.76
C ARG A 113 8.59 5.15 22.83
N GLY A 114 7.72 5.93 22.21
CA GLY A 114 8.08 6.94 21.22
C GLY A 114 8.47 6.37 19.85
N GLN A 115 8.16 5.09 19.58
CA GLN A 115 8.50 4.44 18.31
C GLN A 115 7.34 4.57 17.32
N THR A 116 7.66 4.87 16.07
CA THR A 116 6.74 4.63 14.95
C THR A 116 6.60 3.13 14.70
N PRO A 117 5.52 2.68 14.00
CA PRO A 117 5.37 1.30 13.57
C PRO A 117 6.58 0.78 12.78
N LEU A 118 7.21 1.62 11.93
CA LEU A 118 8.40 1.22 11.17
C LEU A 118 9.59 0.94 12.10
N LEU A 119 9.88 1.85 13.03
CA LEU A 119 10.93 1.67 14.04
C LEU A 119 10.69 0.40 14.88
N HIS A 120 9.43 0.17 15.26
CA HIS A 120 9.04 -0.99 16.03
C HIS A 120 9.22 -2.31 15.24
N ALA A 121 8.83 -2.34 13.96
CA ALA A 121 9.02 -3.51 13.09
C ALA A 121 10.50 -3.87 12.92
N LEU A 122 11.38 -2.87 12.76
CA LEU A 122 12.81 -3.08 12.59
C LEU A 122 13.50 -3.55 13.89
N GLU A 123 13.09 -3.02 15.05
CA GLU A 123 13.55 -3.54 16.35
C GLU A 123 13.15 -5.02 16.51
N ARG A 124 11.88 -5.35 16.19
CA ARG A 124 11.36 -6.72 16.27
C ARG A 124 12.05 -7.71 15.34
N LEU A 125 12.52 -7.27 14.17
CA LEU A 125 13.33 -8.10 13.27
C LEU A 125 14.66 -8.51 13.93
N GLY A 126 15.35 -7.58 14.60
CA GLY A 126 16.58 -7.91 15.32
C GLY A 126 16.37 -8.82 16.53
N ASP A 127 15.23 -8.67 17.23
CA ASP A 127 14.86 -9.59 18.32
C ASP A 127 14.71 -11.03 17.81
N ILE A 128 14.12 -11.22 16.62
CA ILE A 128 14.01 -12.54 15.97
C ILE A 128 15.39 -13.11 15.65
N ASP A 129 16.32 -12.31 15.13
CA ASP A 129 17.66 -12.78 14.78
C ASP A 129 18.46 -13.18 16.02
N ALA A 130 18.36 -12.40 17.10
CA ALA A 130 18.98 -12.73 18.38
C ALA A 130 18.44 -14.06 18.94
N LEU A 131 17.13 -14.29 18.84
CA LEU A 131 16.49 -15.55 19.24
C LEU A 131 16.90 -16.72 18.34
N TYR A 132 17.01 -16.49 17.03
CA TYR A 132 17.50 -17.48 16.07
C TYR A 132 18.92 -17.94 16.43
N GLU A 133 19.82 -17.01 16.75
CA GLU A 133 21.20 -17.34 17.12
C GLU A 133 21.31 -18.07 18.46
N GLN A 134 20.49 -17.71 19.44
CA GLN A 134 20.34 -18.49 20.68
C GLN A 134 19.77 -19.88 20.40
N SER A 135 18.89 -19.99 19.41
CA SER A 135 18.17 -21.22 19.10
C SER A 135 19.04 -22.30 18.45
N ARG A 136 20.02 -21.89 17.64
CA ARG A 136 21.00 -22.75 16.97
C ARG A 136 21.82 -23.63 17.92
N LYS A 137 21.91 -23.22 19.19
CA LYS A 137 22.67 -23.91 20.23
C LYS A 137 21.89 -25.07 20.90
N SER A 138 20.65 -25.34 20.49
CA SER A 138 19.75 -26.32 21.11
C SER A 138 19.20 -27.35 20.11
N SER A 139 19.15 -28.62 20.48
CA SER A 139 19.00 -29.80 19.60
C SER A 139 17.63 -30.01 18.91
N SER A 140 16.58 -29.24 19.20
CA SER A 140 15.28 -29.32 18.49
C SER A 140 15.17 -28.25 17.40
N LEU A 141 15.92 -28.46 16.31
CA LEU A 141 16.29 -27.40 15.37
C LEU A 141 15.19 -27.07 14.33
N MET A 142 14.72 -28.05 13.55
CA MET A 142 14.10 -27.74 12.25
C MET A 142 12.74 -27.02 12.32
N ALA A 143 11.81 -27.50 13.15
CA ALA A 143 10.47 -26.89 13.28
C ALA A 143 10.49 -25.54 14.03
N ARG A 144 11.57 -25.23 14.75
CA ARG A 144 11.74 -23.95 15.43
C ARG A 144 12.38 -22.92 14.51
N LEU A 145 13.37 -23.32 13.71
CA LEU A 145 13.99 -22.47 12.68
C LEU A 145 12.97 -22.04 11.61
N MET A 146 12.16 -22.97 11.08
CA MET A 146 11.12 -22.63 10.08
C MET A 146 10.11 -21.59 10.58
N ARG A 147 9.80 -21.58 11.89
CA ARG A 147 8.91 -20.57 12.49
C ARG A 147 9.56 -19.18 12.54
N PHE A 148 10.86 -19.11 12.84
CA PHE A 148 11.59 -17.85 12.83
C PHE A 148 11.71 -17.27 11.42
N ASP A 149 11.97 -18.11 10.41
CA ASP A 149 12.03 -17.66 9.01
C ASP A 149 10.68 -17.10 8.54
N HIS A 150 9.58 -17.77 8.90
CA HIS A 150 8.23 -17.28 8.60
C HIS A 150 7.90 -15.97 9.33
N TRP A 151 8.26 -15.85 10.62
CA TRP A 151 8.08 -14.60 11.37
C TRP A 151 8.89 -13.44 10.79
N ARG A 152 10.16 -13.69 10.46
CA ARG A 152 11.03 -12.71 9.85
C ARG A 152 10.48 -12.24 8.51
N ALA A 153 10.05 -13.16 7.64
CA ALA A 153 9.47 -12.82 6.34
C ALA A 153 8.18 -11.98 6.49
N ARG A 154 7.32 -12.31 7.46
CA ARG A 154 6.10 -11.53 7.73
C ARG A 154 6.40 -10.13 8.26
N LEU A 155 7.34 -9.99 9.20
CA LEU A 155 7.76 -8.69 9.71
C LEU A 155 8.43 -7.83 8.64
N LYS A 156 9.30 -8.41 7.82
CA LYS A 156 9.93 -7.73 6.68
C LYS A 156 8.87 -7.23 5.70
N PHE A 157 7.87 -8.05 5.40
CA PHE A 157 6.74 -7.63 4.57
C PHE A 157 5.99 -6.44 5.20
N ILE A 158 5.72 -6.47 6.50
CA ILE A 158 5.06 -5.35 7.20
C ILE A 158 5.93 -4.08 7.15
N ALA A 159 7.24 -4.19 7.34
CA ALA A 159 8.16 -3.05 7.24
C ALA A 159 8.16 -2.43 5.84
N ILE A 160 8.22 -3.25 4.78
CA ILE A 160 8.12 -2.80 3.39
C ILE A 160 6.77 -2.13 3.14
N LEU A 161 5.67 -2.74 3.60
CA LEU A 161 4.34 -2.16 3.51
C LEU A 161 4.26 -0.78 4.17
N LEU A 162 4.88 -0.58 5.33
CA LEU A 162 4.90 0.71 6.01
C LEU A 162 5.67 1.76 5.19
N ILE A 163 6.84 1.40 4.65
CA ILE A 163 7.64 2.27 3.79
C ILE A 163 6.86 2.65 2.50
N ASP A 164 6.21 1.68 1.87
CA ASP A 164 5.36 1.89 0.70
C ASP A 164 4.16 2.81 0.98
N GLN A 165 3.72 2.86 2.24
CA GLN A 165 2.66 3.75 2.71
C GLN A 165 3.19 5.08 3.26
N HIS A 166 4.42 5.43 2.89
CA HIS A 166 5.08 6.70 3.22
C HIS A 166 5.33 6.90 4.71
N ALA A 167 5.63 5.82 5.45
CA ALA A 167 6.19 5.96 6.79
C ALA A 167 7.47 6.81 6.75
N ASP A 168 7.67 7.65 7.76
CA ASP A 168 8.85 8.49 7.89
C ASP A 168 10.10 7.62 8.14
N VAL A 169 10.90 7.45 7.09
CA VAL A 169 12.16 6.70 7.12
C VAL A 169 13.25 7.39 7.93
N ASN A 170 13.06 8.67 8.28
CA ASN A 170 13.96 9.46 9.12
C ASN A 170 13.43 9.69 10.54
N ALA A 171 12.33 9.01 10.91
CA ALA A 171 11.77 9.11 12.26
C ALA A 171 12.85 8.80 13.31
N THR A 172 12.87 9.54 14.41
CA THR A 172 13.87 9.35 15.46
C THR A 172 13.24 8.88 16.76
N VAL A 173 13.94 7.99 17.46
CA VAL A 173 13.57 7.57 18.82
C VAL A 173 14.79 7.54 19.72
N GLN A 174 14.58 7.75 21.02
CA GLN A 174 15.61 7.58 22.03
C GLN A 174 15.73 6.10 22.40
N TRP A 175 16.89 5.50 22.14
CA TRP A 175 17.17 4.11 22.45
C TRP A 175 18.56 3.97 23.05
N GLY A 176 18.67 3.41 24.25
CA GLY A 176 19.95 3.27 24.95
C GLY A 176 20.69 4.58 25.21
N GLY A 177 19.97 5.70 25.37
CA GLY A 177 20.55 7.04 25.55
C GLY A 177 21.09 7.69 24.27
N ARG A 178 20.76 7.14 23.10
CA ARG A 178 21.12 7.70 21.79
C ARG A 178 19.86 7.93 20.95
N THR A 179 19.91 8.93 20.07
CA THR A 179 18.92 9.10 19.01
C THR A 179 19.22 8.12 17.89
N VAL A 180 18.25 7.28 17.53
CA VAL A 180 18.38 6.26 16.49
C VAL A 180 17.27 6.40 15.44
N THR A 181 17.56 5.94 14.21
CA THR A 181 16.68 6.02 13.03
C THR A 181 16.30 4.62 12.51
N PRO A 182 15.32 4.50 11.59
CA PRO A 182 15.06 3.26 10.88
C PRO A 182 16.31 2.67 10.23
N LEU A 183 17.17 3.49 9.63
CA LEU A 183 18.43 3.04 9.04
C LEU A 183 19.35 2.38 10.07
N PHE A 184 19.46 2.95 11.28
CA PHE A 184 20.23 2.34 12.37
C PHE A 184 19.69 0.96 12.76
N PHE A 185 18.37 0.82 12.91
CA PHE A 185 17.77 -0.47 13.24
C PHE A 185 17.94 -1.48 12.11
N ALA A 186 17.75 -1.08 10.85
CA ALA A 186 17.89 -1.97 9.69
C ALA A 186 19.33 -2.49 9.53
N ALA A 187 20.33 -1.61 9.64
CA ALA A 187 21.73 -1.97 9.46
C ALA A 187 22.35 -2.62 10.70
N GLY A 188 22.13 -2.05 11.88
CA GLY A 188 22.80 -2.45 13.12
C GLY A 188 22.10 -3.58 13.87
N ILE A 189 20.77 -3.59 13.89
CA ILE A 189 19.98 -4.50 14.74
C ILE A 189 19.40 -5.67 13.94
N ALA A 190 18.63 -5.37 12.89
CA ALA A 190 17.99 -6.36 12.03
C ALA A 190 18.92 -6.96 10.96
N ARG A 191 20.07 -6.29 10.72
CA ARG A 191 21.10 -6.67 9.72
C ARG A 191 20.49 -7.08 8.37
N ASP A 192 19.46 -6.36 7.94
CA ASP A 192 18.70 -6.67 6.73
C ASP A 192 19.07 -5.69 5.62
N PHE A 193 20.05 -6.07 4.81
CA PHE A 193 20.62 -5.19 3.79
C PHE A 193 19.63 -4.80 2.69
N ASP A 194 18.58 -5.61 2.45
CA ASP A 194 17.51 -5.23 1.54
C ASP A 194 16.71 -4.05 2.11
N LEU A 195 16.38 -4.09 3.41
CA LEU A 195 15.70 -2.97 4.07
C LEU A 195 16.59 -1.74 4.16
N VAL A 196 17.91 -1.90 4.38
CA VAL A 196 18.88 -0.79 4.31
C VAL A 196 18.84 -0.14 2.92
N ALA A 197 18.89 -0.95 1.86
CA ALA A 197 18.84 -0.44 0.49
C ALA A 197 17.50 0.27 0.19
N ILE A 198 16.38 -0.27 0.66
CA ILE A 198 15.05 0.33 0.51
C ILE A 198 14.96 1.68 1.24
N LEU A 199 15.43 1.75 2.49
CA LEU A 199 15.43 2.99 3.28
C LEU A 199 16.29 4.07 2.61
N LEU A 200 17.52 3.72 2.19
CA LEU A 200 18.42 4.65 1.49
C LEU A 200 17.87 5.10 0.14
N ALA A 201 17.22 4.20 -0.61
CA ALA A 201 16.56 4.58 -1.84
C ALA A 201 15.48 5.63 -1.56
N HIS A 202 14.62 5.40 -0.57
CA HIS A 202 13.58 6.35 -0.16
C HIS A 202 14.14 7.69 0.35
N GLU A 203 15.26 7.69 1.08
CA GLU A 203 15.98 8.92 1.48
C GLU A 203 16.49 9.71 0.26
N TYR A 204 17.09 9.03 -0.71
CA TYR A 204 17.61 9.66 -1.95
C TYR A 204 16.54 10.34 -2.79
N TRP A 205 15.30 9.83 -2.79
CA TRP A 205 14.19 10.45 -3.49
C TRP A 205 13.65 11.69 -2.76
N ASN A 206 13.72 11.71 -1.42
CA ASN A 206 13.31 12.87 -0.62
C ASN A 206 14.30 14.05 -0.75
N ASP A 207 15.62 13.80 -0.82
CA ASP A 207 16.63 14.87 -0.91
C ASP A 207 16.67 15.59 -2.28
N LYS A 208 16.23 14.92 -3.36
CA LYS A 208 16.14 15.57 -4.68
C LYS A 208 15.03 16.63 -4.77
N GLU A 209 14.13 16.71 -3.79
CA GLU A 209 13.13 17.79 -3.70
C GLU A 209 13.74 19.15 -3.28
N HIS A 210 14.98 19.21 -2.79
CA HIS A 210 15.61 20.46 -2.32
C HIS A 210 16.53 21.19 -3.32
N TRP A 211 16.86 20.61 -4.47
CA TRP A 211 17.81 21.20 -5.43
C TRP A 211 17.20 21.88 -6.68
N LEU A 212 15.88 21.98 -6.80
CA LEU A 212 15.25 22.74 -7.88
C LEU A 212 14.89 24.16 -7.43
N GLN A 213 15.91 25.01 -7.24
CA GLN A 213 15.72 26.46 -7.35
C GLN A 213 15.84 26.87 -8.83
N PRO A 214 14.84 27.58 -9.40
CA PRO A 214 14.85 27.94 -10.80
C PRO A 214 15.77 29.15 -11.03
N SER A 215 16.86 28.96 -11.75
CA SER A 215 17.57 30.07 -12.39
C SER A 215 17.46 29.98 -13.92
N GLN A 216 16.73 30.96 -14.45
CA GLN A 216 16.84 31.56 -15.77
C GLN A 216 16.38 30.75 -17.01
N THR A 217 15.11 31.01 -17.36
CA THR A 217 14.56 31.30 -18.71
C THR A 217 15.07 30.52 -19.92
N SER A 218 14.21 29.61 -20.40
CA SER A 218 13.99 29.42 -21.83
C SER A 218 12.53 28.99 -22.06
N THR A 219 11.85 29.74 -22.91
CA THR A 219 10.43 29.62 -23.28
C THR A 219 10.18 28.36 -24.09
N LEU A 220 9.69 27.29 -23.44
CA LEU A 220 8.96 26.17 -24.07
C LEU A 220 7.86 25.68 -23.10
N PRO A 221 6.73 25.19 -23.62
CA PRO A 221 5.46 25.12 -22.88
C PRO A 221 5.46 24.04 -21.81
N LEU A 222 4.93 24.38 -20.63
CA LEU A 222 4.57 23.55 -19.45
C LEU A 222 4.62 22.03 -19.69
N THR A 223 5.83 21.47 -19.79
CA THR A 223 6.03 20.02 -19.85
C THR A 223 5.75 19.43 -18.49
N ILE A 224 5.27 18.18 -18.53
CA ILE A 224 4.86 17.23 -17.47
C ILE A 224 5.91 17.07 -16.32
N SER A 225 7.00 17.83 -16.32
CA SER A 225 8.12 17.89 -15.36
C SER A 225 7.78 18.17 -13.87
N GLN A 226 6.50 18.24 -13.48
CA GLN A 226 6.06 18.40 -12.09
C GLN A 226 5.14 17.26 -11.61
N THR A 227 4.99 16.19 -12.41
CA THR A 227 4.31 14.97 -11.99
C THR A 227 5.18 14.19 -10.99
N ASP A 228 4.53 13.40 -10.13
CA ASP A 228 5.20 12.43 -9.27
C ASP A 228 6.09 11.50 -10.13
N PRO A 229 7.37 11.28 -9.77
CA PRO A 229 8.30 10.46 -10.57
C PRO A 229 7.78 9.05 -10.87
N ARG A 230 6.91 8.48 -10.04
CA ARG A 230 6.28 7.16 -10.24
C ARG A 230 5.24 7.21 -11.36
N ILE A 231 4.47 8.29 -11.43
CA ILE A 231 3.50 8.52 -12.51
C ILE A 231 4.24 8.87 -13.79
N GLN A 232 5.34 9.63 -13.71
CA GLN A 232 6.18 9.89 -14.85
C GLN A 232 6.80 8.59 -15.39
N ALA A 233 7.36 7.74 -14.53
CA ALA A 233 7.87 6.42 -14.92
C ALA A 233 6.78 5.50 -15.47
N ALA A 234 5.58 5.52 -14.88
CA ALA A 234 4.43 4.79 -15.42
C ALA A 234 4.02 5.33 -16.80
N CYS A 235 4.03 6.65 -17.01
CA CYS A 235 3.78 7.28 -18.30
C CYS A 235 4.86 6.95 -19.35
N ASP A 236 6.13 6.90 -18.93
CA ASP A 236 7.28 6.69 -19.81
C ASP A 236 7.44 5.22 -20.23
N GLU A 237 7.17 4.28 -19.32
CA GLU A 237 7.30 2.84 -19.57
C GLU A 237 6.02 2.18 -20.06
N ASP A 238 4.85 2.61 -19.57
CA ASP A 238 3.54 2.06 -19.92
C ASP A 238 2.69 3.16 -20.58
N LYS A 239 2.64 3.16 -21.92
CA LYS A 239 1.94 4.16 -22.77
C LYS A 239 0.42 4.24 -22.54
N ASN A 240 -0.10 3.69 -21.45
CA ASN A 240 -1.49 3.57 -21.07
C ASN A 240 -1.93 4.58 -20.01
N VAL A 241 -1.01 5.40 -19.46
CA VAL A 241 -1.39 6.52 -18.58
C VAL A 241 -1.69 7.76 -19.42
N ASP A 242 -2.89 8.30 -19.28
CA ASP A 242 -3.34 9.46 -20.03
C ASP A 242 -2.67 10.74 -19.49
N PRO A 243 -2.15 11.63 -20.36
CA PRO A 243 -1.54 12.88 -19.93
C PRO A 243 -2.45 13.76 -19.06
N ALA A 244 -3.75 13.81 -19.36
CA ALA A 244 -4.72 14.59 -18.59
C ALA A 244 -4.97 13.97 -17.21
N PHE A 245 -4.93 12.64 -17.12
CA PHE A 245 -5.03 11.90 -15.86
C PHE A 245 -3.78 12.14 -14.99
N ALA A 246 -2.59 12.03 -15.57
CA ALA A 246 -1.32 12.30 -14.90
C ALA A 246 -1.22 13.75 -14.40
N TRP A 247 -1.68 14.71 -15.21
CA TRP A 247 -1.76 16.11 -14.81
C TRP A 247 -2.75 16.32 -13.66
N ALA A 248 -3.96 15.76 -13.74
CA ALA A 248 -4.94 15.88 -12.66
C ALA A 248 -4.41 15.30 -11.33
N TYR A 249 -3.67 14.19 -11.40
CA TYR A 249 -2.98 13.64 -10.23
C TYR A 249 -1.93 14.59 -9.67
N SER A 250 -1.07 15.19 -10.51
CA SER A 250 -0.03 16.10 -10.03
C SER A 250 -0.58 17.29 -9.25
N GLN A 251 -1.79 17.74 -9.60
CA GLN A 251 -2.47 18.86 -8.93
C GLN A 251 -3.14 18.47 -7.61
N LEU A 252 -3.61 17.23 -7.47
CA LEU A 252 -4.50 16.83 -6.37
C LEU A 252 -3.85 15.84 -5.40
N LYS A 253 -2.75 15.19 -5.79
CA LYS A 253 -1.95 14.24 -4.99
C LYS A 253 -2.78 13.12 -4.34
N PHE A 254 -3.92 12.75 -4.93
CA PHE A 254 -4.68 11.55 -4.55
C PHE A 254 -4.97 10.70 -5.78
N LEU A 255 -4.88 9.38 -5.64
CA LEU A 255 -5.24 8.44 -6.70
C LEU A 255 -6.73 8.08 -6.60
N PRO A 256 -7.57 8.39 -7.60
CA PRO A 256 -8.93 7.89 -7.65
C PRO A 256 -8.88 6.43 -8.09
N MET A 257 -9.34 5.52 -7.24
CA MET A 257 -9.54 4.11 -7.61
C MET A 257 -11.01 3.73 -7.42
N PRO A 258 -11.59 2.92 -8.33
CA PRO A 258 -12.96 2.43 -8.16
C PRO A 258 -13.10 1.70 -6.83
N ASP A 259 -14.11 2.06 -6.04
CA ASP A 259 -14.30 1.50 -4.70
C ASP A 259 -15.41 0.45 -4.62
N ALA A 260 -15.78 -0.13 -5.78
CA ALA A 260 -16.90 -1.06 -5.92
C ALA A 260 -18.22 -0.52 -5.32
N ARG A 261 -18.40 0.81 -5.28
CA ARG A 261 -19.56 1.51 -4.70
C ARG A 261 -19.74 1.29 -3.20
N THR A 262 -18.65 0.99 -2.49
CA THR A 262 -18.65 0.85 -1.03
C THR A 262 -18.68 2.20 -0.31
N ARG A 263 -18.28 3.29 -0.99
CA ARG A 263 -18.29 4.64 -0.43
C ARG A 263 -19.65 5.30 -0.52
N ASP A 264 -19.91 6.22 0.41
CA ASP A 264 -21.09 7.07 0.33
C ASP A 264 -21.07 7.95 -0.93
N LYS A 265 -22.25 8.05 -1.56
CA LYS A 265 -22.43 8.78 -2.82
C LYS A 265 -21.97 10.24 -2.73
N LYS A 266 -22.13 10.90 -1.57
CA LYS A 266 -21.83 12.32 -1.41
C LYS A 266 -20.32 12.59 -1.46
N SER A 267 -19.53 11.79 -0.75
CA SER A 267 -18.06 11.83 -0.79
C SER A 267 -17.53 11.51 -2.18
N GLY A 268 -18.06 10.46 -2.81
CA GLY A 268 -17.74 10.08 -4.17
C GLY A 268 -17.97 11.20 -5.19
N VAL A 269 -19.13 11.85 -5.13
CA VAL A 269 -19.46 13.03 -5.97
C VAL A 269 -18.49 14.19 -5.71
N SER A 270 -18.15 14.48 -4.46
CA SER A 270 -17.22 15.57 -4.10
C SER A 270 -15.83 15.35 -4.70
N ARG A 271 -15.29 14.13 -4.56
CA ARG A 271 -13.98 13.75 -5.12
C ARG A 271 -13.99 13.76 -6.64
N ALA A 272 -15.02 13.18 -7.25
CA ALA A 272 -15.19 13.19 -8.70
C ALA A 272 -15.29 14.62 -9.24
N LYS A 273 -15.96 15.53 -8.53
CA LYS A 273 -16.03 16.94 -8.90
C LYS A 273 -14.64 17.58 -8.87
N LYS A 274 -13.89 17.43 -7.77
CA LYS A 274 -12.52 17.97 -7.65
C LYS A 274 -11.60 17.44 -8.75
N TRP A 275 -11.62 16.12 -8.99
CA TRP A 275 -10.83 15.47 -10.04
C TRP A 275 -11.20 15.98 -11.43
N ASN A 276 -12.48 15.93 -11.77
CA ASN A 276 -12.96 16.34 -13.09
C ASN A 276 -12.70 17.83 -13.35
N SER A 277 -12.76 18.68 -12.33
CA SER A 277 -12.36 20.09 -12.44
C SER A 277 -10.86 20.26 -12.71
N ALA A 278 -9.99 19.37 -12.22
CA ALA A 278 -8.59 19.36 -12.63
C ALA A 278 -8.46 18.95 -14.11
N VAL A 279 -9.13 17.88 -14.54
CA VAL A 279 -9.13 17.48 -15.97
C VAL A 279 -9.68 18.61 -16.86
N ASP A 280 -10.71 19.34 -16.42
CA ASP A 280 -11.23 20.51 -17.15
C ASP A 280 -10.21 21.64 -17.27
N ARG A 281 -9.41 21.88 -16.22
CA ARG A 281 -8.30 22.85 -16.29
C ARG A 281 -7.25 22.40 -17.29
N TYR A 282 -6.88 21.11 -17.29
CA TYR A 282 -5.95 20.57 -18.30
C TYR A 282 -6.48 20.78 -19.73
N ILE A 283 -7.75 20.45 -19.98
CA ILE A 283 -8.36 20.66 -21.31
C ILE A 283 -8.33 22.14 -21.72
N ALA A 284 -8.52 23.05 -20.76
CA ALA A 284 -8.53 24.50 -21.04
C ALA A 284 -7.12 25.09 -21.24
N SER A 285 -6.09 24.54 -20.59
CA SER A 285 -4.74 25.12 -20.56
C SER A 285 -3.70 24.37 -21.38
N SER A 286 -3.98 23.13 -21.80
CA SER A 286 -3.01 22.28 -22.51
C SER A 286 -3.04 22.51 -24.02
N SER A 287 -1.93 22.19 -24.67
CA SER A 287 -1.82 22.06 -26.13
C SER A 287 -2.23 20.67 -26.63
N ASP A 288 -2.99 19.91 -25.84
CA ASP A 288 -3.47 18.57 -26.21
C ASP A 288 -4.44 18.70 -27.40
N LEU A 289 -4.04 18.17 -28.55
CA LEU A 289 -4.78 18.28 -29.81
C LEU A 289 -5.97 17.30 -29.88
N ARG A 290 -6.10 16.37 -28.91
CA ARG A 290 -7.19 15.40 -28.92
C ARG A 290 -8.54 16.09 -28.73
N PRO A 291 -9.61 15.59 -29.34
CA PRO A 291 -10.95 16.08 -29.08
C PRO A 291 -11.25 16.07 -27.58
N ARG A 292 -11.89 17.14 -27.09
CA ARG A 292 -12.28 17.27 -25.68
C ARG A 292 -12.92 15.99 -25.12
N LEU A 293 -13.85 15.40 -25.86
CA LEU A 293 -14.55 14.19 -25.44
C LEU A 293 -13.63 12.97 -25.27
N ASP A 294 -12.58 12.84 -26.08
CA ASP A 294 -11.62 11.75 -25.97
C ASP A 294 -10.80 11.88 -24.69
N ILE A 295 -10.37 13.10 -24.36
CA ILE A 295 -9.69 13.41 -23.10
C ILE A 295 -10.61 13.13 -21.90
N GLU A 296 -11.88 13.55 -22.00
CA GLU A 296 -12.88 13.30 -20.96
C GLU A 296 -13.13 11.80 -20.74
N CYS A 297 -13.24 11.01 -21.82
CA CYS A 297 -13.42 9.56 -21.74
C CYS A 297 -12.20 8.88 -21.10
N ALA A 298 -11.00 9.35 -21.38
CA ALA A 298 -9.76 8.74 -20.88
C ALA A 298 -9.45 9.12 -19.42
N ALA A 299 -9.81 10.32 -18.97
CA ALA A 299 -9.32 10.87 -17.70
C ALA A 299 -10.39 11.21 -16.65
N LYS A 300 -11.66 11.42 -17.03
CA LYS A 300 -12.71 11.79 -16.06
C LYS A 300 -13.29 10.58 -15.33
N ILE A 301 -13.62 10.81 -14.07
CA ILE A 301 -14.17 9.79 -13.17
C ILE A 301 -15.62 10.10 -12.75
N GLY A 302 -16.38 9.04 -12.50
CA GLY A 302 -17.72 9.09 -11.93
C GLY A 302 -17.71 9.14 -10.40
N HIS A 303 -18.90 9.17 -9.81
CA HIS A 303 -19.06 9.23 -8.34
C HIS A 303 -18.55 7.99 -7.60
N SER A 304 -18.48 6.83 -8.27
CA SER A 304 -17.87 5.59 -7.77
C SER A 304 -16.36 5.55 -7.99
N LEU A 305 -15.76 6.67 -8.42
CA LEU A 305 -14.36 6.81 -8.84
C LEU A 305 -13.91 5.95 -10.03
N GLY A 306 -14.78 5.13 -10.62
CA GLY A 306 -14.56 4.53 -11.94
C GLY A 306 -14.75 5.52 -13.09
N PRO A 307 -14.73 5.06 -14.35
CA PRO A 307 -14.87 5.90 -15.54
C PRO A 307 -16.12 6.78 -15.50
N ARG A 308 -16.02 8.06 -15.88
CA ARG A 308 -17.21 8.91 -16.05
C ARG A 308 -18.04 8.47 -17.24
N HIS A 309 -17.36 8.22 -18.36
CA HIS A 309 -17.95 7.72 -19.60
C HIS A 309 -17.85 6.21 -19.60
N LYS A 310 -18.99 5.53 -19.63
CA LYS A 310 -19.03 4.07 -19.52
C LYS A 310 -18.70 3.42 -20.86
N VAL A 311 -17.93 2.34 -20.81
CA VAL A 311 -17.57 1.55 -22.00
C VAL A 311 -18.36 0.25 -21.98
N CYS A 312 -18.80 -0.18 -23.16
CA CYS A 312 -19.44 -1.48 -23.32
C CYS A 312 -18.44 -2.60 -23.01
N GLU A 313 -18.78 -3.45 -22.03
CA GLU A 313 -17.91 -4.55 -21.57
C GLU A 313 -18.09 -5.85 -22.37
N ALA A 314 -18.93 -5.85 -23.40
CA ALA A 314 -19.08 -7.03 -24.26
C ALA A 314 -17.77 -7.25 -25.06
N PRO A 315 -17.29 -8.51 -25.14
CA PRO A 315 -16.07 -8.83 -25.88
C PRO A 315 -16.10 -8.26 -27.30
N GLY A 316 -15.07 -7.48 -27.65
CA GLY A 316 -14.90 -6.89 -28.99
C GLY A 316 -15.78 -5.68 -29.32
N CYS A 317 -16.57 -5.14 -28.38
CA CYS A 317 -17.44 -3.99 -28.67
C CYS A 317 -16.74 -2.62 -28.50
N GLY A 318 -16.30 -2.30 -27.28
CA GLY A 318 -15.53 -1.08 -27.00
C GLY A 318 -16.29 0.26 -27.14
N LYS A 319 -17.60 0.25 -27.47
CA LYS A 319 -18.38 1.48 -27.62
C LYS A 319 -18.49 2.27 -26.32
N VAL A 320 -18.37 3.60 -26.42
CA VAL A 320 -18.29 4.50 -25.26
C VAL A 320 -19.49 5.43 -25.19
N GLU A 321 -20.02 5.60 -23.97
CA GLU A 321 -21.10 6.54 -23.66
C GLU A 321 -20.70 8.00 -23.91
N GLY A 322 -21.57 8.73 -24.60
CA GLY A 322 -21.34 10.12 -25.02
C GLY A 322 -20.55 10.24 -26.33
N LYS A 323 -19.84 9.20 -26.76
CA LYS A 323 -19.09 9.15 -28.03
C LYS A 323 -19.84 8.37 -29.11
N ASP A 324 -20.11 7.09 -28.85
CA ASP A 324 -20.71 6.18 -29.84
C ASP A 324 -22.22 5.99 -29.63
N LEU A 325 -22.70 6.29 -28.41
CA LEU A 325 -24.09 6.16 -28.03
C LEU A 325 -24.44 7.18 -26.93
N LYS A 326 -25.71 7.58 -26.88
CA LYS A 326 -26.19 8.55 -25.89
C LYS A 326 -26.11 8.01 -24.46
N GLU A 327 -26.55 6.77 -24.23
CA GLU A 327 -26.62 6.14 -22.91
C GLU A 327 -26.38 4.64 -23.01
N VAL A 328 -25.55 4.11 -22.12
CA VAL A 328 -25.34 2.65 -22.00
C VAL A 328 -26.42 1.99 -21.14
N LEU A 329 -26.70 0.73 -21.43
CA LEU A 329 -27.53 -0.13 -20.60
C LEU A 329 -26.70 -0.72 -19.46
N ALA A 330 -27.06 -0.38 -18.23
CA ALA A 330 -26.48 -1.00 -17.04
C ALA A 330 -27.14 -2.37 -16.76
N CYS A 331 -26.35 -3.33 -16.29
CA CYS A 331 -26.89 -4.59 -15.80
C CYS A 331 -27.87 -4.32 -14.64
N SER A 332 -29.11 -4.81 -14.75
CA SER A 332 -30.17 -4.60 -13.75
C SER A 332 -29.83 -5.19 -12.38
N GLY A 333 -28.98 -6.23 -12.34
CA GLY A 333 -28.56 -6.89 -11.11
C GLY A 333 -27.55 -6.06 -10.31
N CYS A 334 -26.35 -5.87 -10.86
CA CYS A 334 -25.24 -5.22 -10.16
C CYS A 334 -25.16 -3.71 -10.38
N LYS A 335 -25.72 -3.21 -11.50
CA LYS A 335 -25.61 -1.82 -11.96
C LYS A 335 -24.17 -1.33 -12.19
N MET A 336 -23.17 -2.20 -12.14
CA MET A 336 -21.74 -1.87 -12.25
C MET A 336 -21.14 -2.21 -13.61
N THR A 337 -21.78 -3.13 -14.35
CA THR A 337 -21.36 -3.52 -15.71
C THR A 337 -22.27 -2.88 -16.75
N TYR A 338 -21.68 -2.38 -17.83
CA TYR A 338 -22.35 -1.58 -18.84
C TYR A 338 -22.27 -2.19 -20.24
N TYR A 339 -23.34 -2.02 -21.01
CA TYR A 339 -23.47 -2.56 -22.37
C TYR A 339 -24.08 -1.52 -23.30
N CYS A 340 -23.67 -1.47 -24.57
CA CYS A 340 -24.30 -0.58 -25.53
C CYS A 340 -25.73 -1.00 -25.93
N GLY A 341 -26.19 -2.17 -25.49
CA GLY A 341 -27.53 -2.68 -25.73
C GLY A 341 -27.68 -4.16 -25.35
N TRP A 342 -28.92 -4.66 -25.46
CA TRP A 342 -29.29 -6.02 -25.04
C TRP A 342 -28.48 -7.13 -25.73
N LYS A 343 -28.10 -6.96 -27.02
CA LYS A 343 -27.28 -7.96 -27.75
C LYS A 343 -25.92 -8.16 -27.08
N CYS A 344 -25.24 -7.07 -26.73
CA CYS A 344 -23.96 -7.09 -26.01
C CYS A 344 -24.11 -7.65 -24.60
N GLN A 345 -25.17 -7.28 -23.89
CA GLN A 345 -25.48 -7.86 -22.58
C GLN A 345 -25.68 -9.37 -22.64
N LYS A 346 -26.48 -9.87 -23.60
CA LYS A 346 -26.74 -11.31 -23.76
C LYS A 346 -25.46 -12.09 -24.09
N THR A 347 -24.62 -11.53 -24.97
CA THR A 347 -23.34 -12.14 -25.36
C THR A 347 -22.41 -12.28 -24.16
N SER A 348 -22.33 -11.24 -23.33
CA SER A 348 -21.47 -11.26 -22.14
C SER A 348 -22.09 -11.96 -20.92
N TRP A 349 -23.38 -12.35 -20.98
CA TRP A 349 -24.14 -12.79 -19.81
C TRP A 349 -23.59 -14.07 -19.20
N GLU A 350 -23.14 -15.02 -20.03
CA GLU A 350 -22.65 -16.31 -19.57
C GLU A 350 -21.44 -16.19 -18.62
N GLU A 351 -20.52 -15.27 -18.91
CA GLU A 351 -19.38 -14.96 -18.05
C GLU A 351 -19.77 -13.99 -16.94
N HIS A 352 -20.51 -12.93 -17.26
CA HIS A 352 -20.89 -11.91 -16.29
C HIS A 352 -21.73 -12.47 -15.13
N ARG A 353 -22.66 -13.41 -15.39
CA ARG A 353 -23.52 -14.01 -14.34
C ARG A 353 -22.72 -14.71 -13.25
N LYS A 354 -21.49 -15.17 -13.53
CA LYS A 354 -20.60 -15.83 -12.56
C LYS A 354 -20.11 -14.85 -11.49
N ILE A 355 -20.02 -13.57 -11.83
CA ILE A 355 -19.52 -12.49 -10.95
C ILE A 355 -20.60 -11.47 -10.56
N CYS A 356 -21.76 -11.49 -11.20
CA CYS A 356 -22.82 -10.50 -10.96
C CYS A 356 -23.34 -10.56 -9.51
N LYS A 357 -23.37 -9.41 -8.83
CA LYS A 357 -23.77 -9.25 -7.40
C LYS A 357 -22.89 -10.01 -6.42
N THR A 358 -21.76 -10.52 -6.86
CA THR A 358 -20.76 -11.09 -5.96
C THR A 358 -19.91 -9.95 -5.37
N PRO A 359 -19.39 -10.06 -4.14
CA PRO A 359 -18.48 -9.05 -3.61
C PRO A 359 -17.15 -8.96 -4.39
N GLU A 360 -16.87 -9.91 -5.29
CA GLU A 360 -15.73 -9.94 -6.21
C GLU A 360 -15.90 -8.93 -7.34
N GLN A 361 -17.14 -8.49 -7.60
CA GLN A 361 -17.43 -7.62 -8.71
C GLN A 361 -16.88 -6.21 -8.48
N GLN A 362 -16.04 -5.77 -9.40
CA GLN A 362 -15.51 -4.41 -9.43
C GLN A 362 -15.98 -3.66 -10.67
N GLU A 363 -16.04 -2.34 -10.57
CA GLU A 363 -16.25 -1.50 -11.74
C GLU A 363 -14.95 -1.45 -12.54
N VAL A 364 -15.04 -1.56 -13.87
CA VAL A 364 -13.86 -1.52 -14.74
C VAL A 364 -13.14 -0.18 -14.55
N PRO A 365 -11.85 -0.15 -14.17
CA PRO A 365 -11.11 1.09 -14.03
C PRO A 365 -10.78 1.69 -15.40
N LEU A 366 -10.47 2.99 -15.44
CA LEU A 366 -9.85 3.64 -16.58
C LEU A 366 -8.51 2.95 -16.92
N PRO A 367 -8.05 2.98 -18.19
CA PRO A 367 -6.73 2.47 -18.56
C PRO A 367 -5.60 3.02 -17.67
N SER A 368 -5.64 4.32 -17.37
CA SER A 368 -4.66 4.96 -16.47
C SER A 368 -4.75 4.48 -15.03
N GLN A 369 -5.95 4.20 -14.52
CA GLN A 369 -6.14 3.61 -13.19
C GLN A 369 -5.56 2.19 -13.16
N ARG A 370 -5.80 1.38 -14.20
CA ARG A 370 -5.24 0.03 -14.33
C ARG A 370 -3.72 0.04 -14.44
N ALA A 371 -3.16 0.93 -15.25
CA ALA A 371 -1.72 1.06 -15.43
C ALA A 371 -1.03 1.47 -14.12
N ILE A 372 -1.60 2.43 -13.40
CA ILE A 372 -1.08 2.86 -12.09
C ILE A 372 -1.28 1.75 -11.04
N GLU A 373 -2.44 1.07 -11.02
CA GLU A 373 -2.68 -0.05 -10.11
C GLU A 373 -1.69 -1.20 -10.35
N ALA A 374 -1.43 -1.56 -11.61
CA ALA A 374 -0.42 -2.54 -11.97
C ALA A 374 0.99 -2.06 -11.56
N PHE A 375 1.34 -0.80 -11.80
CA PHE A 375 2.63 -0.26 -11.39
C PHE A 375 2.80 -0.26 -9.86
N VAL A 376 1.82 0.27 -9.12
CA VAL A 376 1.85 0.38 -7.66
C VAL A 376 1.80 -0.99 -6.98
N LEU A 377 0.95 -1.91 -7.45
CA LEU A 377 0.74 -3.22 -6.82
C LEU A 377 1.68 -4.31 -7.33
N THR A 378 2.09 -4.28 -8.61
CA THR A 378 2.96 -5.32 -9.19
C THR A 378 4.43 -4.97 -9.08
N ARG A 379 4.83 -3.68 -9.10
CA ARG A 379 6.25 -3.30 -9.09
C ARG A 379 6.82 -2.83 -7.76
N GLY A 380 6.01 -2.42 -6.80
CA GLY A 380 6.44 -2.38 -5.39
C GLY A 380 6.92 -3.75 -4.89
N PHE A 381 6.47 -4.83 -5.57
CA PHE A 381 6.77 -6.21 -5.23
C PHE A 381 7.96 -6.83 -6.02
N PHE A 382 8.45 -6.20 -7.11
CA PHE A 382 9.39 -6.87 -8.06
C PHE A 382 10.64 -6.06 -8.49
N MET A 383 10.84 -4.81 -8.07
CA MET A 383 11.91 -3.96 -8.65
C MET A 383 13.32 -4.07 -8.05
N PHE A 384 13.67 -5.08 -7.26
CA PHE A 384 15.00 -5.11 -6.63
C PHE A 384 16.08 -5.81 -7.46
N GLU A 385 15.81 -6.96 -8.08
CA GLU A 385 16.86 -7.76 -8.75
C GLU A 385 17.45 -7.09 -10.00
N GLU A 386 16.69 -6.25 -10.71
CA GLU A 386 17.10 -5.73 -12.02
C GLU A 386 17.67 -4.30 -11.97
N ARG A 387 17.41 -3.52 -10.90
CA ARG A 387 17.64 -2.05 -10.93
C ARG A 387 18.94 -1.58 -10.27
N LEU A 388 19.61 -2.41 -9.47
CA LEU A 388 20.94 -2.07 -8.95
C LEU A 388 22.07 -2.89 -9.59
N GLY A 389 21.77 -4.02 -10.22
CA GLY A 389 22.77 -4.90 -10.81
C GLY A 389 23.87 -5.32 -9.82
N ILE A 390 23.58 -5.27 -8.52
CA ILE A 390 24.51 -5.58 -7.43
C ILE A 390 24.41 -7.08 -7.17
N LYS A 391 25.50 -7.80 -7.40
CA LYS A 391 25.53 -9.27 -7.31
C LYS A 391 25.97 -9.79 -5.95
N ASP A 392 26.58 -8.93 -5.11
CA ASP A 392 27.06 -9.29 -3.77
C ASP A 392 27.20 -8.11 -2.80
N GLU A 393 27.45 -8.45 -1.54
CA GLU A 393 27.58 -7.54 -0.38
C GLU A 393 28.77 -6.57 -0.50
N GLU A 394 29.87 -6.97 -1.13
CA GLU A 394 31.06 -6.11 -1.32
C GLU A 394 30.78 -4.97 -2.31
N GLU A 395 30.07 -5.25 -3.41
CA GLU A 395 29.70 -4.24 -4.40
C GLU A 395 28.73 -3.19 -3.81
N LEU A 396 27.84 -3.59 -2.90
CA LEU A 396 26.97 -2.67 -2.16
C LEU A 396 27.79 -1.74 -1.25
N TRP A 397 28.72 -2.29 -0.48
CA TRP A 397 29.59 -1.51 0.41
C TRP A 397 30.50 -0.55 -0.35
N GLU A 398 31.04 -0.95 -1.50
CA GLU A 398 31.86 -0.09 -2.34
C GLU A 398 31.04 1.09 -2.92
N LYS A 399 29.80 0.84 -3.35
CA LYS A 399 28.89 1.90 -3.83
C LYS A 399 28.45 2.84 -2.71
N LEU A 400 28.08 2.32 -1.54
CA LEU A 400 27.70 3.12 -0.38
C LEU A 400 28.87 3.98 0.14
N SER A 401 30.10 3.46 0.07
CA SER A 401 31.31 4.18 0.43
C SER A 401 31.63 5.30 -0.57
N LYS A 402 31.49 5.02 -1.88
CA LYS A 402 31.61 6.04 -2.95
C LYS A 402 30.56 7.14 -2.88
N MET A 403 29.36 6.83 -2.35
CA MET A 403 28.28 7.79 -2.12
C MET A 403 28.45 8.62 -0.85
N GLY A 404 29.51 8.37 -0.07
CA GLY A 404 29.84 9.13 1.15
C GLY A 404 28.96 8.80 2.37
N LEU A 405 28.10 7.78 2.26
CA LEU A 405 27.12 7.39 3.28
C LEU A 405 27.76 6.57 4.42
N CYS A 406 28.94 6.00 4.19
CA CYS A 406 29.69 5.21 5.19
C CYS A 406 30.31 6.03 6.32
N LYS A 407 30.23 7.37 6.32
CA LYS A 407 30.82 8.18 7.41
C LYS A 407 29.97 8.22 8.68
N ASN A 408 28.72 7.75 8.63
CA ASN A 408 27.75 7.84 9.73
C ASN A 408 27.12 6.49 10.15
N ILE A 409 27.69 5.36 9.71
CA ILE A 409 27.27 4.01 10.14
C ILE A 409 28.24 3.48 11.19
#